data_AF-A0A392P4N5-F1
#
_entry.id   AF-A0A392P4N5-F1
#
_cell.length_a   1.000
_cell.length_b   1.000
_cell.length_c   1.000
_cell.angle_alpha   90.00
_cell.angle_beta   90.00
_cell.angle_gamma   90.00
#
_symmetry.space_group_name_H-M   'P 1'
#
loop_
_entity.id
_entity.type
_entity.pdbx_description
1 polymer ?
#
loop_
_entity_poly.entity_id
_entity_poly.type
_entity_poly.pdbx_seq_one_letter_code
_entity_poly.pdbx_strand_id
1 'polypeptide(L)'
;MVKYAAIGRGDAEVFMKFARAGYKEKIWDHAAGVIIIQEAGGVVTDAGGYPLDFSKGLYLEGLDRGIIACSGASLHGKIIEAVDASWGSSSL
;
A
#
# COMPACT_ATOMS: atom_id res chain seq x y z
N MET A 1 3.77 -12.04 -1.08
CA MET A 1 3.55 -12.18 -2.54
C MET A 1 2.13 -12.63 -2.93
N VAL A 2 1.55 -13.68 -2.33
CA VAL A 2 0.19 -14.15 -2.69
C VAL A 2 -0.91 -13.08 -2.60
N LYS A 3 -0.84 -12.17 -1.61
CA LYS A 3 -1.83 -11.09 -1.45
C LYS A 3 -1.84 -10.10 -2.63
N TYR A 4 -0.67 -9.77 -3.17
CA TYR A 4 -0.57 -8.92 -4.36
C TYR A 4 -1.08 -9.63 -5.61
N ALA A 5 -0.74 -10.92 -5.76
CA ALA A 5 -1.22 -11.74 -6.87
C ALA A 5 -2.74 -11.91 -6.86
N ALA A 6 -3.36 -12.09 -5.69
CA ALA A 6 -4.81 -12.16 -5.56
C ALA A 6 -5.48 -10.88 -6.12
N ILE A 7 -4.90 -9.71 -5.89
CA ILE A 7 -5.41 -8.46 -6.49
C ILE A 7 -5.16 -8.43 -7.99
N GLY A 8 -3.94 -8.73 -8.44
CA GLY A 8 -3.60 -8.74 -9.87
C GLY A 8 -4.43 -9.70 -10.72
N ARG A 9 -4.97 -10.77 -10.13
CA ARG A 9 -5.91 -11.70 -10.81
C ARG A 9 -7.39 -11.34 -10.64
N GLY A 10 -7.73 -10.35 -9.81
CA GLY A 10 -9.10 -10.00 -9.49
C GLY A 10 -9.79 -10.92 -8.45
N ASP A 11 -9.04 -11.74 -7.70
CA ASP A 11 -9.58 -12.54 -6.60
C ASP A 11 -9.79 -11.73 -5.30
N ALA A 12 -9.17 -10.56 -5.22
CA ALA A 12 -9.29 -9.62 -4.12
C ALA A 12 -9.23 -8.18 -4.64
N GLU A 13 -9.86 -7.24 -3.95
CA GLU A 13 -9.86 -5.83 -4.38
C GLU A 13 -8.85 -4.97 -3.62
N VAL A 14 -8.51 -5.33 -2.38
CA VAL A 14 -7.72 -4.49 -1.48
C VAL A 14 -6.79 -5.33 -0.59
N PHE A 15 -5.59 -4.84 -0.38
CA PHE A 15 -4.66 -5.25 0.67
C PHE A 15 -4.13 -3.99 1.36
N MET A 16 -4.27 -3.93 2.69
CA MET A 16 -3.73 -2.87 3.53
C MET A 16 -2.81 -3.45 4.59
N LYS A 17 -1.70 -2.78 4.87
CA LYS A 17 -0.77 -3.16 5.93
C LYS A 17 -0.35 -1.91 6.70
N PHE A 18 -0.79 -1.83 7.95
CA PHE A 18 -0.37 -0.81 8.92
C PHE A 18 0.51 -1.49 9.96
N ALA A 19 1.79 -1.16 9.98
CA ALA A 19 2.75 -1.76 10.89
C ALA A 19 2.82 -0.99 12.22
N ARG A 20 3.35 -1.64 13.26
CA ARG A 20 3.62 -0.95 14.53
C ARG A 20 4.73 0.09 14.35
N ALA A 21 4.69 1.14 15.18
CA ALA A 21 5.72 2.17 15.20
C ALA A 21 7.13 1.55 15.32
N GLY A 22 8.07 2.05 14.50
CA GLY A 22 9.45 1.56 14.45
C GLY A 22 9.70 0.34 13.55
N TYR A 23 8.65 -0.33 13.05
CA TYR A 23 8.82 -1.38 12.05
C TYR A 23 9.12 -0.77 10.67
N LYS A 24 10.10 -1.33 9.96
CA LYS A 24 10.45 -0.93 8.60
C LYS A 24 10.12 -2.04 7.60
N GLU A 25 9.37 -1.69 6.56
CA GLU A 25 9.05 -2.62 5.47
C GLU A 25 10.27 -2.90 4.63
N LYS A 26 10.49 -4.17 4.27
CA LYS A 26 11.62 -4.60 3.45
C LYS A 26 11.22 -4.56 1.98
N ILE A 27 12.12 -4.08 1.12
CA ILE A 27 11.78 -3.90 -0.31
C ILE A 27 11.38 -5.20 -1.00
N TRP A 28 11.99 -6.33 -0.63
CA TRP A 28 11.72 -7.63 -1.26
C TRP A 28 10.34 -8.21 -0.92
N ASP A 29 9.70 -7.73 0.15
CA ASP A 29 8.34 -8.16 0.49
C ASP A 29 7.28 -7.51 -0.43
N HIS A 30 7.64 -6.42 -1.12
CA HIS A 30 6.71 -5.56 -1.84
C HIS A 30 7.04 -5.33 -3.32
N ALA A 31 8.32 -5.18 -3.70
CA ALA A 31 8.72 -4.71 -5.03
C ALA A 31 8.08 -5.50 -6.19
N ALA A 32 8.17 -6.83 -6.15
CA ALA A 32 7.56 -7.66 -7.19
C ALA A 32 6.03 -7.59 -7.19
N GLY A 33 5.40 -7.43 -6.01
CA GLY A 33 3.95 -7.29 -5.89
C GLY A 33 3.43 -5.97 -6.45
N VAL A 34 4.19 -4.89 -6.27
CA VAL A 34 3.85 -3.56 -6.81
C VAL A 34 3.76 -3.59 -8.31
N ILE A 35 4.80 -4.07 -8.99
CA ILE A 35 4.80 -4.08 -10.46
C ILE A 35 3.69 -4.97 -11.01
N ILE A 36 3.41 -6.13 -10.39
CA ILE A 36 2.29 -7.00 -10.79
C ILE A 36 0.95 -6.27 -10.73
N ILE A 37 0.67 -5.54 -9.64
CA ILE A 37 -0.59 -4.81 -9.50
C ILE A 37 -0.67 -3.65 -10.50
N GLN A 38 0.41 -2.89 -10.68
CA GLN A 38 0.45 -1.77 -11.61
C GLN A 38 0.21 -2.20 -13.06
N GLU A 39 0.87 -3.28 -13.49
CA GLU A 39 0.66 -3.85 -14.84
C GLU A 39 -0.75 -4.46 -15.01
N ALA A 40 -1.40 -4.87 -13.91
CA ALA A 40 -2.80 -5.29 -13.91
C ALA A 40 -3.80 -4.11 -13.85
N GLY A 41 -3.34 -2.86 -13.86
CA GLY A 41 -4.17 -1.65 -13.81
C GLY A 41 -4.56 -1.19 -12.40
N GLY A 42 -4.03 -1.82 -11.36
CA GLY A 42 -4.24 -1.43 -9.97
C GLY A 42 -3.28 -0.35 -9.47
N VAL A 43 -3.43 0.02 -8.21
CA VAL A 43 -2.68 1.11 -7.57
C VAL A 43 -2.04 0.62 -6.28
N VAL A 44 -0.77 0.99 -6.06
CA VAL A 44 -0.07 0.77 -4.79
C VAL A 44 0.63 2.05 -4.33
N THR A 45 0.35 2.45 -3.10
CA THR A 45 0.95 3.64 -2.46
C THR A 45 1.19 3.37 -0.97
N ASP A 46 1.81 4.32 -0.28
CA ASP A 46 1.68 4.42 1.17
C ASP A 46 0.27 4.92 1.57
N ALA A 47 0.02 5.11 2.86
CA ALA A 47 -1.29 5.59 3.34
C ALA A 47 -1.53 7.09 3.10
N GLY A 48 -0.51 7.85 2.71
CA GLY A 48 -0.62 9.24 2.28
C GLY A 48 -0.90 9.38 0.77
N GLY A 49 -0.96 8.27 0.04
CA GLY A 49 -1.21 8.25 -1.40
C GLY A 49 0.05 8.43 -2.25
N TYR A 50 1.24 8.38 -1.66
CA TYR A 50 2.51 8.51 -2.39
C TYR A 50 3.02 7.14 -2.88
N PRO A 51 3.60 7.09 -4.09
CA PRO A 51 4.24 5.86 -4.59
C PRO A 51 5.36 5.38 -3.67
N LEU A 52 5.53 4.06 -3.57
CA LEU A 52 6.61 3.47 -2.77
C LEU A 52 7.97 3.71 -3.45
N ASP A 53 8.94 4.24 -2.70
CA ASP A 53 10.30 4.49 -3.19
C ASP A 53 11.25 3.32 -2.88
N PHE A 54 11.57 2.53 -3.89
CA PHE A 54 12.47 1.38 -3.80
C PHE A 54 13.96 1.74 -3.96
N SER A 55 14.33 3.03 -4.07
CA SER A 55 15.71 3.47 -4.31
C SER A 55 16.54 3.70 -3.05
N LYS A 56 15.96 3.52 -1.86
CA LYS A 56 16.56 3.94 -0.56
C LYS A 56 17.30 2.83 0.19
N GLY A 57 17.54 1.69 -0.44
CA GLY A 57 18.27 0.56 0.14
C GLY A 57 17.36 -0.62 0.49
N LEU A 58 17.59 -1.28 1.62
CA LEU A 58 16.91 -2.54 1.98
C LEU A 58 15.48 -2.35 2.49
N TYR A 59 15.13 -1.13 2.89
CA TYR A 59 13.84 -0.78 3.49
C TYR A 59 13.13 0.30 2.69
N LEU A 60 11.80 0.32 2.78
CA LEU A 60 10.98 1.44 2.33
C LEU A 60 11.07 2.56 3.38
N GLU A 61 11.86 3.57 3.07
CA GLU A 61 12.08 4.74 3.93
C GLU A 61 11.02 5.81 3.67
N GLY A 62 10.63 6.53 4.73
CA GLY A 62 9.70 7.66 4.61
C GLY A 62 8.23 7.28 4.36
N LEU A 63 7.83 6.03 4.60
CA LEU A 63 6.43 5.61 4.49
C LEU A 63 5.52 6.38 5.45
N ASP A 64 4.42 6.93 4.93
CA ASP A 64 3.32 7.39 5.76
C ASP A 64 2.40 6.23 6.18
N ARG A 65 2.41 5.91 7.50
CA ARG A 65 1.56 4.95 8.27
C ARG A 65 1.51 3.49 7.80
N GLY A 66 1.45 3.19 6.51
CA GLY A 66 1.25 1.85 5.98
C GLY A 66 1.34 1.78 4.46
N ILE A 67 1.05 0.59 3.91
CA ILE A 67 1.00 0.31 2.48
C ILE A 67 -0.41 -0.08 2.08
N ILE A 68 -0.89 0.49 0.98
CA ILE A 68 -2.21 0.25 0.42
C ILE A 68 -2.05 -0.20 -1.02
N ALA A 69 -2.61 -1.35 -1.33
CA ALA A 69 -2.67 -1.92 -2.67
C ALA A 69 -4.13 -2.22 -3.03
N CYS A 70 -4.59 -1.84 -4.22
CA CYS A 70 -5.96 -2.11 -4.64
C CYS A 70 -6.10 -2.23 -6.16
N SER A 71 -7.25 -2.75 -6.61
CA SER A 71 -7.53 -3.06 -8.01
C SER A 71 -7.73 -1.84 -8.92
N GLY A 72 -7.86 -0.61 -8.40
CA GLY A 72 -8.01 0.57 -9.24
C GLY A 72 -8.08 1.92 -8.52
N ALA A 73 -7.85 3.00 -9.27
CA ALA A 73 -7.68 4.35 -8.75
C ALA A 73 -8.91 4.94 -8.04
N SER A 74 -10.14 4.66 -8.51
CA SER A 74 -11.35 5.16 -7.85
C SER A 74 -11.55 4.54 -6.47
N LEU A 75 -11.25 3.25 -6.32
CA LEU A 75 -11.27 2.57 -5.03
C LEU A 75 -10.14 3.08 -4.13
N HIS A 76 -8.94 3.25 -4.69
CA HIS A 76 -7.78 3.79 -4.00
C HIS A 76 -8.07 5.12 -3.30
N GLY A 77 -8.65 6.10 -4.02
CA GLY A 77 -8.98 7.41 -3.46
C GLY A 77 -9.94 7.33 -2.27
N LYS A 78 -10.98 6.49 -2.36
CA LYS A 78 -11.92 6.26 -1.25
C LYS A 78 -11.25 5.63 -0.03
N ILE A 79 -10.28 4.74 -0.24
CA ILE A 79 -9.54 4.12 0.85
C ILE A 79 -8.66 5.17 1.54
N ILE A 80 -7.94 6.00 0.80
CA ILE A 80 -7.09 7.06 1.37
C ILE A 80 -7.93 8.01 2.23
N GLU A 81 -9.06 8.50 1.71
CA GLU A 81 -9.99 9.36 2.47
C GLU A 81 -10.47 8.69 3.76
N ALA A 82 -10.82 7.41 3.70
CA ALA A 82 -11.27 6.66 4.87
C ALA A 82 -10.15 6.45 5.90
N VAL A 83 -8.91 6.19 5.44
CA VAL A 83 -7.74 6.02 6.31
C VAL A 83 -7.40 7.34 7.00
N ASP A 84 -7.44 8.47 6.29
CA ASP A 84 -7.22 9.80 6.88
C ASP A 84 -8.28 10.17 7.90
N ALA A 85 -9.56 9.94 7.57
CA ALA A 85 -10.66 10.16 8.52
C ALA A 85 -10.53 9.30 9.78
N SER A 86 -10.13 8.03 9.63
CA SER A 86 -9.89 7.12 10.76
C SER A 86 -8.67 7.52 11.59
N TRP A 87 -7.63 8.08 10.97
CA TRP A 87 -6.44 8.52 11.67
C TRP A 87 -6.73 9.77 12.50
N GLY A 88 -7.45 10.73 11.93
CA GLY A 88 -7.87 11.96 12.63
C GLY A 88 -8.86 11.73 13.77
N SER A 89 -9.61 10.62 13.77
CA SER A 89 -10.50 10.26 14.88
C SER A 89 -9.79 9.53 16.02
N SER A 90 -8.57 9.02 15.78
CA SER A 90 -7.78 8.27 16.76
C SER A 90 -6.94 9.16 17.70
N SER A 91 -6.99 10.48 17.54
CA SER A 91 -6.33 11.46 18.40
C SER A 91 -7.19 11.93 19.59
N LEU A 92 -8.03 11.03 20.14
CA LEU A 92 -8.69 11.19 21.44
C LEU A 92 -7.92 10.45 22.54
#